data_AF-A0AAD6ZYW7-F1
#
_entry.id   AF-A0AAD6ZYW7-F1
#
_cell.length_a   1.000
_cell.length_b   1.000
_cell.length_c   1.000
_cell.angle_alpha   90.00
_cell.angle_beta   90.00
_cell.angle_gamma   90.00
#
_symmetry.space_group_name_H-M   'P 1'
#
loop_
_entity.id
_entity.type
_entity.pdbx_description
1 polymer ?
#
loop_
_entity_poly.entity_id
_entity_poly.type
_entity_poly.pdbx_seq_one_letter_code
_entity_poly.pdbx_strand_id
1 'polypeptide(L)'
;MAEIWDPLFPDYPLAADPDLQAIVLKLGDDKITALRNKFSTTELEALEEVFRHEGAETAQARADSIVCLLEGEDKNLAFYYREYADEDGNVIKKGLFQGHLIVRGLAVHYASIRSPRAPTALVHTIQAAKRALHYTETGKLVIPGHRLGEFSRANWGDRMVFQEGRSVAVNSTSGLVKIVRKLRNNPDLSKRIMQAAIEASLPKRRSAAVVEVIDIDLDATGTSDFELEDNEWYIHRAASVCRLNTLLQ
;
A
#
# COMPACT_ATOMS: atom_id res chain seq x y z
N MET A 1 -8.34 10.92 21.99
CA MET A 1 -9.75 10.49 22.06
C MET A 1 -10.61 11.56 22.71
N ALA A 2 -10.27 12.05 23.90
CA ALA A 2 -10.94 13.21 24.52
C ALA A 2 -11.04 14.44 23.58
N GLU A 3 -9.93 14.79 22.90
CA GLU A 3 -9.89 15.87 21.89
C GLU A 3 -10.87 15.71 20.71
N ILE A 4 -11.38 14.50 20.46
CA ILE A 4 -12.38 14.23 19.40
C ILE A 4 -13.77 14.07 20.03
N TRP A 5 -13.85 13.46 21.21
CA TRP A 5 -15.10 13.15 21.89
C TRP A 5 -15.75 14.38 22.51
N ASP A 6 -15.01 15.15 23.29
CA ASP A 6 -15.55 16.26 24.08
C ASP A 6 -16.18 17.36 23.19
N PRO A 7 -15.65 17.67 21.98
CA PRO A 7 -16.33 18.58 21.05
C PRO A 7 -17.63 18.01 20.44
N LEU A 8 -17.76 16.68 20.34
CA LEU A 8 -18.93 16.01 19.76
C LEU A 8 -20.01 15.74 20.82
N PHE A 9 -19.61 15.57 22.07
CA PHE A 9 -20.47 15.25 23.22
C PHE A 9 -20.11 16.15 24.41
N PRO A 10 -20.34 17.46 24.32
CA PRO A 10 -19.91 18.42 25.35
C PRO A 10 -20.55 18.17 26.71
N ASP A 11 -21.76 17.61 26.73
CA ASP A 11 -22.50 17.28 27.95
C ASP A 11 -21.99 16.00 28.64
N TYR A 12 -21.14 15.22 27.97
CA TYR A 12 -20.60 13.95 28.45
C TYR A 12 -19.06 13.94 28.33
N PRO A 13 -18.36 14.79 29.10
CA PRO A 13 -16.91 14.87 29.04
C PRO A 13 -16.29 13.51 29.38
N LEU A 14 -15.42 13.02 28.49
CA LEU A 14 -14.91 11.64 28.58
C LEU A 14 -14.12 11.39 29.88
N ALA A 15 -13.52 12.43 30.44
CA ALA A 15 -12.74 12.35 31.67
C ALA A 15 -13.61 12.24 32.95
N ALA A 16 -14.91 12.56 32.87
CA ALA A 16 -15.80 12.54 34.03
C ALA A 16 -16.41 11.15 34.31
N ASP A 17 -16.35 10.23 33.34
CA ASP A 17 -16.89 8.87 33.44
C ASP A 17 -15.81 7.84 33.03
N PRO A 18 -15.13 7.20 34.01
CA PRO A 18 -14.09 6.22 33.73
C PRO A 18 -14.56 4.98 32.95
N ASP A 19 -15.80 4.55 33.14
CA ASP A 19 -16.34 3.37 32.47
C ASP A 19 -16.64 3.69 31.01
N LEU A 20 -17.27 4.85 30.75
CA LEU A 20 -17.45 5.36 29.40
C LEU A 20 -16.11 5.59 28.69
N GLN A 21 -15.12 6.14 29.40
CA GLN A 21 -13.77 6.31 28.87
C GLN A 21 -13.16 4.97 28.45
N ALA A 22 -13.25 3.95 29.30
CA ALA A 22 -12.73 2.61 29.00
C ALA A 22 -13.43 1.99 27.78
N ILE A 23 -14.76 2.11 27.68
CA ILE A 23 -15.53 1.62 26.53
C ILE A 23 -15.12 2.32 25.25
N VAL A 24 -15.04 3.66 25.24
CA VAL A 24 -14.67 4.45 24.06
C VAL A 24 -13.25 4.15 23.60
N LEU A 25 -12.31 4.00 24.53
CA LEU A 25 -10.94 3.61 24.22
C LEU A 25 -10.88 2.22 23.59
N LYS A 26 -11.60 1.24 24.17
CA LYS A 26 -11.68 -0.12 23.63
C LYS A 26 -12.26 -0.15 22.22
N LEU A 27 -13.37 0.55 21.98
CA LEU A 27 -13.99 0.65 20.65
C LEU A 27 -13.04 1.28 19.61
N GLY A 28 -12.28 2.31 20.03
CA GLY A 28 -11.24 2.91 19.19
C GLY A 28 -10.14 1.92 18.82
N ASP A 29 -9.62 1.19 19.80
CA ASP A 29 -8.58 0.18 19.61
C ASP A 29 -9.07 -0.99 18.72
N ASP A 30 -10.31 -1.46 18.91
CA ASP A 30 -10.92 -2.50 18.10
C ASP A 30 -11.07 -2.05 16.63
N LYS A 31 -11.52 -0.80 16.42
CA LYS A 31 -11.68 -0.25 15.07
C LYS A 31 -10.34 -0.06 14.36
N ILE A 32 -9.32 0.43 15.06
CA ILE A 32 -7.96 0.56 14.52
C ILE A 32 -7.39 -0.82 14.18
N THR A 33 -7.59 -1.81 15.04
CA THR A 33 -7.14 -3.20 14.80
C THR A 33 -7.81 -3.78 13.57
N ALA A 34 -9.13 -3.65 13.45
CA ALA A 34 -9.88 -4.10 12.28
C ALA A 34 -9.40 -3.42 10.98
N LEU A 35 -9.11 -2.12 11.05
CA LEU A 35 -8.55 -1.38 9.90
C LEU A 35 -7.17 -1.92 9.50
N ARG A 36 -6.28 -2.15 10.46
CA ARG A 36 -4.94 -2.71 10.22
C ARG A 36 -5.00 -4.11 9.62
N ASN A 37 -5.88 -4.97 10.14
CA ASN A 37 -6.16 -6.29 9.55
C ASN A 37 -6.51 -6.16 8.07
N LYS A 38 -7.43 -5.24 7.76
CA LYS A 38 -7.91 -5.02 6.40
C LYS A 38 -6.77 -4.62 5.46
N PHE A 39 -5.90 -3.71 5.88
CA PHE A 39 -4.71 -3.34 5.12
C PHE A 39 -3.83 -4.56 4.83
N SER A 40 -3.53 -5.36 5.84
CA SER A 40 -2.63 -6.50 5.63
C SER A 40 -3.21 -7.62 4.79
N THR A 41 -4.50 -7.92 4.91
CA THR A 41 -5.16 -8.84 3.97
C THR A 41 -5.08 -8.30 2.54
N THR A 42 -5.32 -7.00 2.36
CA THR A 42 -5.24 -6.34 1.04
C THR A 42 -3.83 -6.45 0.45
N GLU A 43 -2.79 -6.23 1.25
CA GLU A 43 -1.40 -6.28 0.79
C GLU A 43 -0.97 -7.70 0.43
N LEU A 44 -1.44 -8.72 1.16
CA LEU A 44 -1.22 -10.12 0.79
C LEU A 44 -1.88 -10.45 -0.55
N GLU A 45 -3.11 -9.99 -0.78
CA GLU A 45 -3.79 -10.15 -2.07
C GLU A 45 -3.09 -9.40 -3.21
N ALA A 46 -2.59 -8.19 -2.92
CA ALA A 46 -1.83 -7.39 -3.86
C ALA A 46 -0.53 -8.09 -4.26
N LEU A 47 0.17 -8.69 -3.28
CA LEU A 47 1.40 -9.42 -3.50
C LEU A 47 1.18 -10.71 -4.31
N GLU A 48 0.10 -11.45 -4.06
CA GLU A 48 -0.26 -12.61 -4.91
C GLU A 48 -0.61 -12.20 -6.35
N GLU A 49 -1.15 -10.99 -6.56
CA GLU A 49 -1.32 -10.46 -7.91
C GLU A 49 0.02 -10.11 -8.57
N VAL A 50 0.95 -9.51 -7.84
CA VAL A 50 2.33 -9.27 -8.33
C VAL A 50 2.97 -10.59 -8.77
N PHE A 51 2.90 -11.65 -7.95
CA PHE A 51 3.47 -12.95 -8.32
C PHE A 51 2.83 -13.55 -9.57
N ARG A 52 1.50 -13.44 -9.72
CA ARG A 52 0.80 -13.92 -10.93
C ARG A 52 1.26 -13.17 -12.17
N HIS A 53 1.40 -11.85 -12.10
CA HIS A 53 1.87 -11.04 -13.24
C HIS A 53 3.33 -11.31 -13.59
N GLU A 54 4.17 -11.60 -12.59
CA GLU A 54 5.59 -11.95 -12.81
C GLU A 54 5.80 -13.39 -13.30
N GLY A 55 4.75 -14.22 -13.27
CA GLY A 55 4.87 -15.66 -13.52
C GLY A 55 5.65 -16.39 -12.43
N ALA A 56 5.69 -15.84 -11.21
CA ALA A 56 6.34 -16.43 -10.05
C ALA A 56 5.45 -17.52 -9.42
N GLU A 57 5.28 -18.64 -10.13
CA GLU A 57 4.42 -19.74 -9.70
C GLU A 57 5.09 -20.66 -8.67
N THR A 58 6.42 -20.68 -8.63
CA THR A 58 7.19 -21.50 -7.68
C THR A 58 7.55 -20.72 -6.43
N ALA A 59 7.71 -21.43 -5.30
CA ALA A 59 8.19 -20.80 -4.06
C ALA A 59 9.55 -20.10 -4.28
N GLN A 60 10.47 -20.71 -5.03
CA GLN A 60 11.77 -20.08 -5.31
C GLN A 60 11.60 -18.76 -6.08
N ALA A 61 10.82 -18.75 -7.16
CA ALA A 61 10.60 -17.54 -7.94
C ALA A 61 9.95 -16.42 -7.11
N ARG A 62 9.02 -16.78 -6.22
CA ARG A 62 8.41 -15.82 -5.28
C ARG A 62 9.44 -15.29 -4.28
N ALA A 63 10.30 -16.15 -3.73
CA ALA A 63 11.37 -15.72 -2.83
C ALA A 63 12.32 -14.75 -3.52
N ASP A 64 12.72 -15.05 -4.77
CA ASP A 64 13.59 -14.19 -5.57
C ASP A 64 12.94 -12.82 -5.83
N SER A 65 11.67 -12.79 -6.19
CA SER A 65 10.89 -11.54 -6.34
C SER A 65 10.86 -10.73 -5.05
N ILE A 66 10.69 -11.37 -3.88
CA ILE A 66 10.64 -10.67 -2.60
C ILE A 66 12.01 -10.11 -2.22
N VAL A 67 13.09 -10.86 -2.46
CA VAL A 67 14.46 -10.37 -2.27
C VAL A 67 14.67 -9.09 -3.09
N CYS A 68 14.25 -9.07 -4.36
CA CYS A 68 14.29 -7.84 -5.18
C CYS A 68 13.49 -6.70 -4.53
N LEU A 69 12.28 -6.97 -4.03
CA LEU A 69 11.41 -5.93 -3.43
C LEU A 69 11.96 -5.38 -2.10
N LEU A 70 12.70 -6.19 -1.36
CA LEU A 70 13.31 -5.84 -0.07
C LEU A 70 14.79 -5.41 -0.19
N GLU A 71 15.36 -5.39 -1.40
CA GLU A 71 16.75 -5.05 -1.61
C GLU A 71 17.02 -3.55 -1.36
N GLY A 72 18.06 -3.26 -0.58
CA GLY A 72 18.59 -1.92 -0.36
C GLY A 72 18.18 -1.27 0.96
N GLU A 73 18.45 0.03 1.07
CA GLU A 73 18.08 0.81 2.25
C GLU A 73 16.57 1.06 2.32
N ASP A 74 16.03 1.19 3.54
CA ASP A 74 14.58 1.32 3.77
C ASP A 74 13.90 2.41 2.94
N LYS A 75 14.60 3.52 2.67
CA LYS A 75 14.12 4.66 1.87
C LYS A 75 14.12 4.42 0.36
N ASN A 76 14.81 3.38 -0.11
CA ASN A 76 15.06 3.06 -1.52
C ASN A 76 14.43 1.72 -1.94
N LEU A 77 13.66 1.08 -1.04
CA LEU A 77 13.00 -0.20 -1.33
C LEU A 77 12.13 -0.10 -2.57
N ALA A 78 12.22 -1.11 -3.44
CA ALA A 78 11.62 -1.08 -4.77
C ALA A 78 10.10 -0.89 -4.73
N PHE A 79 9.41 -1.53 -3.77
CA PHE A 79 7.94 -1.45 -3.67
C PHE A 79 7.41 -0.04 -3.33
N TYR A 80 8.25 0.92 -2.96
CA TYR A 80 7.82 2.32 -2.84
C TYR A 80 7.60 2.99 -4.20
N TYR A 81 8.31 2.57 -5.23
CA TYR A 81 8.35 3.28 -6.49
C TYR A 81 7.51 2.59 -7.54
N ARG A 82 7.04 3.37 -8.51
CA ARG A 82 6.57 2.83 -9.78
C ARG A 82 7.79 2.55 -10.65
N GLU A 83 7.86 1.35 -11.19
CA GLU A 83 8.96 0.95 -12.07
C GLU A 83 8.44 0.77 -13.50
N TYR A 84 9.25 1.17 -14.48
CA TYR A 84 9.00 0.95 -15.90
C TYR A 84 10.34 0.86 -16.64
N ALA A 85 10.36 0.18 -17.78
CA ALA A 85 11.53 0.11 -18.66
C ALA A 85 11.55 1.31 -19.61
N ASP A 86 12.71 1.93 -19.80
CA ASP A 86 12.91 2.86 -20.92
C ASP A 86 13.10 2.13 -22.25
N GLU A 87 13.27 2.90 -23.33
CA GLU A 87 13.47 2.38 -24.69
C GLU A 87 14.71 1.48 -24.80
N ASP A 88 15.71 1.70 -23.93
CA ASP A 88 16.95 0.93 -23.85
C ASP A 88 16.83 -0.29 -22.90
N GLY A 89 15.65 -0.50 -22.30
CA GLY A 89 15.38 -1.61 -21.38
C GLY A 89 15.89 -1.38 -19.95
N ASN A 90 16.37 -0.18 -19.61
CA ASN A 90 16.78 0.14 -18.24
C ASN A 90 15.58 0.40 -17.35
N VAL A 91 15.68 -0.04 -16.10
CA VAL A 91 14.61 0.13 -15.11
C VAL A 91 14.67 1.53 -14.51
N ILE A 92 13.64 2.33 -14.79
CA ILE A 92 13.49 3.66 -14.20
C ILE A 92 12.50 3.60 -13.05
N LYS A 93 12.97 3.97 -11.85
CA LYS A 93 12.15 4.17 -10.66
C LYS A 93 11.56 5.59 -10.69
N LYS A 94 10.24 5.71 -10.82
CA LYS A 94 9.49 6.98 -10.72
C LYS A 94 8.43 6.94 -9.64
N GLY A 95 8.11 8.10 -9.09
CA GLY A 95 6.96 8.25 -8.18
C GLY A 95 7.15 7.57 -6.83
N LEU A 96 7.63 8.31 -5.83
CA LEU A 96 7.70 7.81 -4.45
C LEU A 96 6.28 7.52 -3.93
N PHE A 97 6.09 6.35 -3.32
CA PHE A 97 4.82 5.80 -2.84
C PHE A 97 3.77 5.52 -3.92
N GLN A 98 4.22 5.28 -5.16
CA GLN A 98 3.36 4.90 -6.28
C GLN A 98 3.55 3.45 -6.74
N GLY A 99 4.30 2.64 -5.99
CA GLY A 99 4.40 1.20 -6.23
C GLY A 99 3.04 0.49 -6.05
N HIS A 100 2.86 -0.64 -6.74
CA HIS A 100 1.57 -1.33 -6.83
C HIS A 100 0.98 -1.69 -5.45
N LEU A 101 1.81 -2.26 -4.57
CA LEU A 101 1.43 -2.59 -3.19
C LEU A 101 0.86 -1.35 -2.47
N ILE A 102 1.63 -0.25 -2.49
CA ILE A 102 1.25 1.00 -1.82
C ILE A 102 -0.05 1.58 -2.37
N VAL A 103 -0.19 1.65 -3.70
CA VAL A 103 -1.40 2.21 -4.33
C VAL A 103 -2.62 1.38 -3.97
N ARG A 104 -2.50 0.05 -3.94
CA ARG A 104 -3.61 -0.85 -3.63
C ARG A 104 -4.03 -0.81 -2.17
N GLY A 105 -3.09 -0.81 -1.23
CA GLY A 105 -3.44 -0.66 0.18
C GLY A 105 -4.10 0.70 0.46
N LEU A 106 -3.60 1.78 -0.15
CA LEU A 106 -4.23 3.10 -0.07
C LEU A 106 -5.63 3.15 -0.70
N ALA A 107 -5.85 2.47 -1.82
CA ALA A 107 -7.16 2.38 -2.46
C ALA A 107 -8.22 1.83 -1.50
N VAL A 108 -7.86 0.79 -0.74
CA VAL A 108 -8.75 0.22 0.29
C VAL A 108 -9.02 1.21 1.42
N HIS A 109 -8.04 2.03 1.81
CA HIS A 109 -8.26 3.09 2.78
C HIS A 109 -9.29 4.11 2.29
N TYR A 110 -9.13 4.61 1.07
CA TYR A 110 -10.03 5.62 0.50
C TYR A 110 -11.43 5.07 0.25
N ALA A 111 -11.56 3.80 -0.14
CA ALA A 111 -12.87 3.14 -0.21
C ALA A 111 -13.55 3.00 1.17
N SER A 112 -12.79 3.01 2.27
CA SER A 112 -13.30 2.76 3.62
C SER A 112 -13.66 4.03 4.40
N ILE A 113 -13.27 5.22 3.94
CA ILE A 113 -13.46 6.47 4.68
C ILE A 113 -14.00 7.58 3.78
N ARG A 114 -14.84 8.44 4.36
CA ARG A 114 -15.37 9.63 3.65
C ARG A 114 -14.41 10.82 3.61
N SER A 115 -13.33 10.79 4.41
CA SER A 115 -12.36 11.89 4.48
C SER A 115 -10.93 11.35 4.49
N PRO A 116 -10.10 11.69 3.49
CA PRO A 116 -8.73 11.17 3.37
C PRO A 116 -7.80 11.78 4.43
N ARG A 117 -7.40 11.00 5.43
CA ARG A 117 -6.21 11.33 6.26
C ARG A 117 -4.98 10.61 5.69
N ALA A 118 -4.54 11.08 4.53
CA ALA A 118 -3.49 10.47 3.71
C ALA A 118 -2.19 10.08 4.47
N PRO A 119 -1.67 10.89 5.43
CA PRO A 119 -0.40 10.54 6.09
C PRO A 119 -0.47 9.27 6.94
N THR A 120 -1.51 9.10 7.75
CA THR A 120 -1.65 7.93 8.62
C THR A 120 -1.98 6.68 7.81
N ALA A 121 -2.79 6.83 6.76
CA ALA A 121 -3.09 5.78 5.80
C ALA A 121 -1.84 5.19 5.17
N LEU A 122 -0.96 6.07 4.70
CA LEU A 122 0.27 5.70 4.01
C LEU A 122 1.23 4.97 4.94
N VAL A 123 1.38 5.41 6.19
CA VAL A 123 2.17 4.68 7.19
C VAL A 123 1.63 3.27 7.38
N HIS A 124 0.32 3.11 7.53
CA HIS A 124 -0.27 1.78 7.71
C HIS A 124 -0.15 0.89 6.47
N THR A 125 -0.29 1.48 5.30
CA THR A 125 -0.09 0.79 4.02
C THR A 125 1.34 0.27 3.89
N ILE A 126 2.34 1.12 4.12
CA ILE A 126 3.75 0.72 4.05
C ILE A 126 4.06 -0.39 5.06
N GLN A 127 3.54 -0.29 6.29
CA GLN A 127 3.73 -1.33 7.31
C GLN A 127 3.10 -2.65 6.90
N ALA A 128 1.89 -2.60 6.32
CA ALA A 128 1.20 -3.78 5.82
C ALA A 128 1.96 -4.43 4.66
N ALA A 129 2.46 -3.63 3.70
CA ALA A 129 3.24 -4.12 2.57
C ALA A 129 4.53 -4.81 3.02
N LYS A 130 5.30 -4.17 3.92
CA LYS A 130 6.53 -4.78 4.49
C LYS A 130 6.23 -6.10 5.20
N ARG A 131 5.14 -6.17 5.95
CA ARG A 131 4.73 -7.42 6.62
C ARG A 131 4.36 -8.51 5.62
N ALA A 132 3.57 -8.17 4.61
CA ALA A 132 3.21 -9.10 3.55
C ALA A 132 4.47 -9.70 2.91
N LEU A 133 5.44 -8.85 2.53
CA LEU A 133 6.72 -9.27 1.97
C LEU A 133 7.49 -10.20 2.92
N HIS A 134 7.66 -9.82 4.19
CA HIS A 134 8.35 -10.66 5.18
C HIS A 134 7.65 -11.99 5.45
N TYR A 135 6.32 -12.04 5.46
CA TYR A 135 5.60 -13.32 5.62
C TYR A 135 5.81 -14.26 4.46
N THR A 136 6.07 -13.71 3.28
CA THR A 136 6.31 -14.51 2.08
C THR A 136 7.78 -14.71 1.78
N GLU A 137 8.72 -14.21 2.60
CA GLU A 137 10.17 -14.12 2.29
C GLU A 137 10.78 -15.46 1.83
N THR A 138 10.26 -16.58 2.33
CA THR A 138 10.68 -17.94 1.94
C THR A 138 10.04 -18.44 0.64
N GLY A 139 9.28 -17.60 -0.06
CA GLY A 139 8.42 -17.96 -1.19
C GLY A 139 7.08 -18.59 -0.80
N LYS A 140 6.87 -18.87 0.48
CA LYS A 140 5.64 -19.42 1.04
C LYS A 140 5.10 -18.48 2.11
N LEU A 141 3.79 -18.39 2.21
CA LEU A 141 3.14 -17.61 3.26
C LEU A 141 3.38 -18.28 4.62
N VAL A 142 4.23 -17.67 5.43
CA VAL A 142 4.55 -18.06 6.80
C VAL A 142 4.21 -16.89 7.72
N ILE A 143 3.06 -17.00 8.39
CA ILE A 143 2.64 -16.02 9.40
C ILE A 143 3.20 -16.47 10.76
N PRO A 144 4.05 -15.68 11.43
CA PRO A 144 4.58 -16.02 12.75
C PRO A 144 3.45 -16.24 13.76
N GLY A 145 3.54 -17.30 14.56
CA GLY A 145 2.60 -17.55 15.65
C GLY A 145 2.92 -16.66 16.86
N HIS A 146 2.11 -15.64 17.13
CA HIS A 146 2.24 -14.78 18.33
C HIS A 146 0.94 -14.69 19.15
N ARG A 147 1.08 -14.40 20.46
CA ARG A 147 0.00 -14.42 21.48
C ARG A 147 -1.09 -13.35 21.29
N LEU A 148 -0.81 -12.33 20.50
CA LEU A 148 -1.75 -11.27 20.11
C LEU A 148 -1.70 -11.22 18.60
N GLY A 149 -2.86 -11.11 17.93
CA GLY A 149 -2.92 -11.08 16.47
C GLY A 149 -1.85 -10.16 15.89
N GLU A 150 -1.27 -10.55 14.76
CA GLU A 150 -0.15 -9.84 14.12
C GLU A 150 -0.42 -8.35 13.81
N PHE A 151 -1.68 -7.98 13.90
CA PHE A 151 -2.20 -6.65 13.68
C PHE A 151 -2.49 -5.85 14.96
N SER A 152 -2.09 -6.40 16.09
CA SER A 152 -2.17 -5.78 17.41
C SER A 152 -1.22 -4.59 17.52
N ARG A 153 -1.52 -3.70 18.47
CA ARG A 153 -0.72 -2.50 18.77
C ARG A 153 0.76 -2.82 19.03
N ALA A 154 1.05 -3.96 19.66
CA ALA A 154 2.41 -4.42 19.97
C ALA A 154 3.30 -4.64 18.73
N ASN A 155 2.66 -4.84 17.58
CA ASN A 155 3.30 -5.24 16.35
C ASN A 155 3.44 -4.10 15.34
N TRP A 156 2.60 -3.07 15.46
CA TRP A 156 2.57 -1.93 14.55
C TRP A 156 3.35 -0.73 15.10
N GLY A 157 3.41 -0.58 16.42
CA GLY A 157 4.15 0.51 17.08
C GLY A 157 5.67 0.36 17.01
N ASP A 158 6.36 1.41 17.46
CA ASP A 158 7.77 1.30 17.80
C ASP A 158 7.93 0.36 19.00
N ARG A 159 8.98 -0.45 18.97
CA ARG A 159 9.18 -1.51 19.99
C ARG A 159 10.67 -1.70 20.28
N MET A 160 10.96 -2.17 21.49
CA MET A 160 12.28 -2.67 21.82
C MET A 160 12.33 -4.16 21.51
N VAL A 161 13.31 -4.59 20.73
CA VAL A 161 13.56 -6.00 20.45
C VAL A 161 14.93 -6.36 21.02
N PHE A 162 15.00 -7.49 21.71
CA PHE A 162 16.28 -7.99 22.19
C PHE A 162 16.96 -8.78 21.06
N GLN A 163 18.07 -8.26 20.54
CA GLN A 163 18.86 -8.89 19.48
C GLN A 163 20.32 -8.95 19.94
N GLU A 164 20.93 -10.13 19.81
CA GLU A 164 22.36 -10.34 20.10
C GLU A 164 22.80 -9.87 21.50
N GLY A 165 21.95 -10.09 22.51
CA GLY A 165 22.25 -9.69 23.90
C GLY A 165 22.04 -8.21 24.18
N ARG A 166 21.50 -7.43 23.24
CA ARG A 166 21.26 -6.00 23.37
C ARG A 166 19.80 -5.64 23.08
N SER A 167 19.31 -4.62 23.78
CA SER A 167 17.98 -4.05 23.51
C SER A 167 18.09 -3.04 22.38
N VAL A 168 17.50 -3.34 21.23
CA VAL A 168 17.52 -2.50 20.03
C VAL A 168 16.14 -1.90 19.81
N ALA A 169 16.09 -0.58 19.61
CA ALA A 169 14.86 0.12 19.26
C ALA A 169 14.51 -0.09 17.78
N VAL A 170 13.36 -0.71 17.52
CA VAL A 170 12.79 -0.89 16.19
C VAL A 170 11.71 0.17 15.98
N ASN A 171 12.04 1.20 15.20
CA ASN A 171 11.20 2.38 14.96
C ASN A 171 10.25 2.21 13.76
N SER A 172 9.41 1.17 13.81
CA SER A 172 8.52 0.78 12.72
C SER A 172 7.52 1.86 12.29
N THR A 173 7.03 2.68 13.24
CA THR A 173 6.06 3.74 12.96
C THR A 173 6.73 5.11 12.89
N SER A 174 7.54 5.48 13.89
CA SER A 174 8.11 6.82 13.94
C SER A 174 9.09 7.10 12.79
N GLY A 175 9.81 6.08 12.30
CA GLY A 175 10.63 6.18 11.10
C GLY A 175 9.80 6.55 9.87
N LEU A 176 8.71 5.82 9.62
CA LEU A 176 7.81 6.09 8.50
C LEU A 176 7.10 7.44 8.63
N VAL A 177 6.67 7.81 9.83
CA VAL A 177 6.07 9.13 10.07
C VAL A 177 7.02 10.26 9.68
N LYS A 178 8.33 10.13 9.95
CA LYS A 178 9.33 11.13 9.51
C LYS A 178 9.40 11.21 7.99
N ILE A 179 9.36 10.09 7.28
CA ILE A 179 9.41 10.04 5.82
C ILE A 179 8.12 10.64 5.24
N VAL A 180 6.96 10.19 5.70
CA VAL A 180 5.65 10.67 5.26
C VAL A 180 5.44 12.15 5.59
N ARG A 181 5.98 12.66 6.70
CA ARG A 181 5.91 14.08 7.04
C ARG A 181 6.62 14.96 6.00
N LYS A 182 7.64 14.46 5.30
CA LYS A 182 8.27 15.19 4.19
C LYS A 182 7.31 15.43 3.03
N LEU A 183 6.27 14.60 2.86
CA LEU A 183 5.20 14.82 1.88
C LEU A 183 4.33 16.04 2.23
N ARG A 184 4.25 16.42 3.51
CA ARG A 184 3.55 17.65 3.91
C ARG A 184 4.16 18.90 3.27
N ASN A 185 5.47 18.86 3.00
CA ASN A 185 6.19 19.94 2.35
C ASN A 185 6.12 19.85 0.81
N ASN A 186 5.46 18.84 0.25
CA ASN A 186 5.27 18.66 -1.19
C ASN A 186 3.80 18.27 -1.48
N PRO A 187 2.88 19.25 -1.49
CA PRO A 187 1.45 18.99 -1.65
C PRO A 187 1.10 18.37 -3.00
N ASP A 188 1.87 18.64 -4.04
CA ASP A 188 1.63 18.07 -5.38
C ASP A 188 1.93 16.58 -5.42
N LEU A 189 3.03 16.14 -4.80
CA LEU A 189 3.32 14.72 -4.64
C LEU A 189 2.24 14.02 -3.82
N SER A 190 1.77 14.64 -2.73
CA SER A 190 0.66 14.11 -1.93
C SER A 190 -0.62 13.93 -2.76
N LYS A 191 -0.99 14.95 -3.56
CA LYS A 191 -2.14 14.87 -4.47
C LYS A 191 -1.99 13.75 -5.49
N ARG A 192 -0.80 13.57 -6.08
CA ARG A 192 -0.52 12.49 -7.05
C ARG A 192 -0.67 11.10 -6.43
N ILE A 193 -0.18 10.91 -5.20
CA ILE A 193 -0.34 9.64 -4.47
C ILE A 193 -1.83 9.37 -4.19
N MET A 194 -2.56 10.39 -3.73
CA MET A 194 -4.00 10.27 -3.49
C MET A 194 -4.77 9.94 -4.76
N GLN A 195 -4.50 10.65 -5.86
CA GLN A 195 -5.17 10.47 -7.13
C GLN A 195 -4.94 9.05 -7.68
N ALA A 196 -3.69 8.57 -7.69
CA ALA A 196 -3.37 7.21 -8.13
C ALA A 196 -4.12 6.14 -7.32
N ALA A 197 -4.22 6.32 -6.00
CA ALA A 197 -4.96 5.41 -5.13
C ALA A 197 -6.48 5.48 -5.33
N ILE A 198 -7.03 6.67 -5.56
CA ILE A 198 -8.45 6.85 -5.90
C ILE A 198 -8.77 6.17 -7.23
N GLU A 199 -7.96 6.38 -8.26
CA GLU A 199 -8.11 5.75 -9.57
C GLU A 199 -8.05 4.22 -9.47
N ALA A 200 -7.11 3.69 -8.67
CA ALA A 200 -7.03 2.26 -8.40
C ALA A 200 -8.20 1.73 -7.56
N SER A 201 -8.87 2.58 -6.77
CA SER A 201 -10.04 2.20 -5.96
C SER A 201 -11.33 2.15 -6.78
N LEU A 202 -11.39 2.85 -7.91
CA LEU A 202 -12.56 2.81 -8.78
C LEU A 202 -12.69 1.39 -9.33
N PRO A 203 -13.89 0.79 -9.32
CA PRO A 203 -14.07 -0.53 -9.86
C PRO A 203 -13.61 -0.50 -11.32
N LYS A 204 -12.54 -1.24 -11.64
CA LYS A 204 -12.18 -1.53 -13.03
C LYS A 204 -13.45 -2.09 -13.65
N ARG A 205 -14.13 -1.29 -14.48
CA ARG A 205 -15.20 -1.79 -15.34
C ARG A 205 -14.58 -2.99 -16.03
N ARG A 206 -15.01 -4.20 -15.66
CA ARG A 206 -14.73 -5.38 -16.45
C ARG A 206 -15.18 -4.98 -17.85
N SER A 207 -14.24 -4.88 -18.78
CA SER A 207 -14.54 -4.83 -20.19
C SER A 207 -15.28 -6.13 -20.47
N ALA A 208 -16.62 -6.06 -20.39
CA ALA A 208 -17.45 -7.02 -21.06
C ALA A 208 -17.04 -6.92 -22.52
N ALA A 209 -16.60 -8.03 -23.09
CA ALA A 209 -16.36 -8.15 -24.51
C ALA A 209 -17.57 -7.55 -25.24
N VAL A 210 -17.36 -6.39 -25.87
CA VAL A 210 -18.34 -5.81 -26.78
C VAL A 210 -18.29 -6.71 -28.00
N VAL A 211 -19.36 -7.47 -28.17
CA VAL A 211 -19.69 -8.12 -29.44
C VAL A 211 -19.69 -7.01 -30.50
N GLU A 212 -18.86 -7.16 -31.53
CA GLU A 212 -18.88 -6.32 -32.72
C GLU A 212 -20.32 -6.19 -33.23
N VAL A 213 -20.79 -4.96 -33.32
CA VAL A 213 -21.87 -4.59 -34.24
C VAL A 213 -21.37 -3.42 -35.06
N ILE A 214 -21.36 -3.67 -36.37
CA ILE A 214 -20.92 -2.82 -37.47
C ILE A 214 -21.81 -1.58 -37.61
N ASP A 215 -21.13 -0.45 -37.85
CA ASP A 215 -21.47 0.84 -38.47
C ASP A 215 -22.87 1.46 -38.33
N ILE A 216 -22.92 2.69 -37.81
CA ILE A 216 -23.55 3.85 -38.48
C ILE A 216 -22.70 5.11 -38.25
N ASP A 217 -22.22 5.64 -39.36
CA ASP A 217 -21.51 6.92 -39.54
C ASP A 217 -22.50 8.10 -39.42
N LEU A 218 -22.15 9.17 -38.70
CA LEU A 218 -22.87 10.46 -38.66
C LEU A 218 -21.96 11.59 -38.15
N ASP A 219 -21.23 12.17 -39.12
CA ASP A 219 -20.80 13.56 -39.25
C ASP A 219 -20.40 14.40 -38.01
N ALA A 220 -19.08 14.59 -37.92
CA ALA A 220 -18.31 15.81 -37.64
C ALA A 220 -19.03 17.06 -37.07
N THR A 221 -18.54 17.55 -35.93
CA THR A 221 -17.85 18.86 -35.82
C THR A 221 -17.42 19.14 -34.37
N GLY A 222 -16.15 19.49 -34.18
CA GLY A 222 -15.67 20.03 -32.90
C GLY A 222 -14.30 19.50 -32.50
N THR A 223 -13.25 20.11 -33.05
CA THR A 223 -11.85 19.91 -32.70
C THR A 223 -11.61 20.07 -31.19
N SER A 224 -11.24 18.98 -30.50
CA SER A 224 -10.55 19.04 -29.22
C SER A 224 -9.44 18.00 -29.21
N ASP A 225 -8.22 18.52 -29.34
CA ASP A 225 -6.95 17.82 -29.45
C ASP A 225 -6.45 17.40 -28.05
N PHE A 226 -7.08 16.36 -27.52
CA PHE A 226 -6.58 15.58 -26.38
C PHE A 226 -6.71 14.11 -26.77
N GLU A 227 -5.70 13.59 -27.45
CA GLU A 227 -5.48 12.15 -27.51
C GLU A 227 -5.21 11.65 -26.09
N LEU A 228 -6.28 11.21 -25.42
CA LEU A 228 -6.20 10.26 -24.34
C LEU A 228 -5.84 8.92 -24.97
N GLU A 229 -4.54 8.66 -25.11
CA GLU A 229 -4.05 7.31 -25.38
C GLU A 229 -4.70 6.35 -24.39
N ASP A 230 -5.35 5.34 -24.94
CA ASP A 230 -5.99 4.26 -24.18
C ASP A 230 -4.99 3.68 -23.17
N ASN A 231 -5.38 3.73 -21.89
CA ASN A 231 -4.60 3.23 -20.74
C ASN A 231 -4.58 1.68 -20.68
N GLU A 232 -4.30 1.01 -21.81
CA GLU A 232 -4.05 -0.43 -21.88
C GLU A 232 -2.59 -0.81 -21.59
N TRP A 233 -1.68 0.17 -21.53
CA TRP A 233 -0.25 -0.10 -21.31
C TRP A 233 0.12 -0.43 -19.85
N TYR A 234 -0.81 -0.36 -18.90
CA TYR A 234 -0.53 -0.53 -17.47
C TYR A 234 -0.22 -1.97 -17.01
N ILE A 235 -0.30 -2.95 -17.90
CA ILE A 235 -0.15 -4.38 -17.57
C ILE A 235 0.95 -5.07 -18.40
N HIS A 236 1.48 -4.41 -19.44
CA HIS A 236 2.57 -5.00 -20.21
C HIS A 236 3.94 -4.63 -19.61
N ARG A 237 4.59 -5.66 -19.04
CA ARG A 237 6.06 -5.78 -18.87
C ARG A 237 6.73 -5.18 -17.62
N ALA A 238 6.09 -5.21 -16.45
CA ALA A 238 6.81 -5.13 -15.17
C ALA A 238 7.58 -6.42 -14.80
N ALA A 239 7.39 -7.52 -15.55
CA ALA A 239 7.91 -8.85 -15.25
C ALA A 239 9.35 -9.16 -15.74
N SER A 240 10.07 -8.19 -16.33
CA SER A 240 11.41 -8.44 -16.90
C SER A 240 12.59 -8.07 -15.99
N VAL A 241 12.33 -7.43 -14.84
CA VAL A 241 13.38 -6.75 -14.06
C VAL A 241 14.30 -7.70 -13.29
N CYS A 242 13.81 -8.77 -12.66
CA CYS A 242 14.70 -9.67 -11.90
C CYS A 242 15.43 -10.71 -12.77
N ARG A 243 14.99 -11.00 -14.01
CA ARG A 243 15.70 -11.97 -14.88
C ARG A 243 17.03 -11.45 -15.44
N LEU A 244 17.20 -10.13 -15.54
CA LEU A 244 18.43 -9.54 -16.11
C LEU A 244 19.59 -9.53 -15.11
N ASN A 245 19.34 -9.40 -13.81
CA ASN A 245 20.42 -9.40 -12.80
C ASN A 245 20.94 -10.80 -12.45
N THR A 246 20.17 -11.87 -12.67
CA THR A 246 20.63 -13.26 -12.45
C THR A 246 21.40 -13.84 -13.65
N LEU A 247 21.32 -13.21 -14.83
CA LEU A 247 22.04 -13.64 -16.04
C LEU A 247 23.38 -12.92 -16.24
N LEU A 248 23.73 -11.99 -15.34
CA LEU A 248 24.98 -11.21 -15.38
C LEU A 248 25.89 -11.45 -14.17
N GLN A 249 25.64 -12.50 -13.38
CA GLN A 249 26.56 -13.06 -12.37
C GLN A 249 26.97 -14.48 -12.78
#